data_AF-A0A1R3JYK5-F1
#
_entry.id   AF-A0A1R3JYK5-F1
#
_cell.length_a   1.000
_cell.length_b   1.000
_cell.length_c   1.000
_cell.angle_alpha   90.00
_cell.angle_beta   90.00
_cell.angle_gamma   90.00
#
_symmetry.space_group_name_H-M   'P 1'
#
loop_
_entity.id
_entity.type
_entity.pdbx_description
1 polymer ?
#
loop_
_entity_poly.entity_id
_entity_poly.type
_entity_poly.pdbx_seq_one_letter_code
_entity_poly.pdbx_strand_id
1 'polypeptide(L)'
;MSDGDDQTPPRRRDLSILAYSIITNLEELLQLRYPVGPLAANSELPSLDEVYVLIQQLEILSEIYDRETIVYGESTQTICIETYSVNTATVGISSGVNHSLTTAIHSVEISLEDINHEIPNEGFIYSEEQESIQQMQYSQPFTIVIYNARRVARPSFIPSLQQTISLYNPHVLIITETRSIMGQHNVIEHCPNYEYVQSLAPFGYLGGSWVLCDARYVTARMLTITRKQISFELEHRT
;
A
#
# COMPACT_ATOMS: atom_id res chain seq x y z
N MET A 1 -16.88 -46.22 -17.64
CA MET A 1 -16.20 -45.41 -18.67
C MET A 1 -17.03 -44.14 -18.79
N SER A 2 -16.55 -43.06 -18.21
CA SER A 2 -17.17 -41.73 -18.29
C SER A 2 -16.32 -40.94 -19.26
N ASP A 3 -16.90 -40.56 -20.40
CA ASP A 3 -16.28 -39.61 -21.33
C ASP A 3 -16.08 -38.30 -20.57
N GLY A 4 -14.82 -37.96 -20.31
CA GLY A 4 -14.43 -36.63 -19.85
C GLY A 4 -14.43 -35.72 -21.06
N ASP A 5 -15.38 -34.79 -21.12
CA ASP A 5 -15.41 -33.73 -22.13
C ASP A 5 -14.15 -32.87 -21.99
N ASP A 6 -13.21 -33.03 -22.92
CA ASP A 6 -12.08 -32.12 -23.14
C ASP A 6 -12.63 -30.77 -23.64
N GLN A 7 -13.03 -29.91 -22.72
CA GLN A 7 -13.39 -28.54 -23.04
C GLN A 7 -12.12 -27.74 -23.37
N THR A 8 -11.90 -27.54 -24.67
CA THR A 8 -10.89 -26.59 -25.14
C THR A 8 -11.22 -25.17 -24.67
N PRO A 9 -10.24 -24.40 -24.14
CA PRO A 9 -10.50 -23.05 -23.65
C PRO A 9 -10.98 -22.12 -24.77
N PRO A 10 -11.81 -21.11 -24.45
CA PRO A 10 -12.36 -20.18 -25.43
C PRO A 10 -11.25 -19.40 -26.13
N ARG A 11 -11.41 -19.12 -27.44
CA ARG A 11 -10.41 -18.38 -28.20
C ARG A 11 -10.36 -16.94 -27.70
N ARG A 12 -9.19 -16.31 -27.73
CA ARG A 12 -8.96 -14.94 -27.25
C ARG A 12 -9.92 -13.89 -27.84
N ARG A 13 -10.33 -14.07 -29.10
CA ARG A 13 -11.29 -13.20 -29.80
C ARG A 13 -12.75 -13.33 -29.31
N ASP A 14 -13.04 -14.39 -28.57
CA ASP A 14 -14.36 -14.69 -28.01
C ASP A 14 -14.46 -14.22 -26.53
N LEU A 15 -13.39 -13.60 -25.99
CA LEU A 15 -13.36 -13.02 -24.65
C LEU A 15 -14.06 -11.65 -24.61
N SER A 16 -14.56 -11.28 -23.43
CA SER A 16 -15.07 -9.94 -23.20
C SER A 16 -13.95 -8.89 -23.30
N ILE A 17 -14.31 -7.65 -23.62
CA ILE A 17 -13.36 -6.52 -23.75
C ILE A 17 -12.52 -6.34 -22.48
N LEU A 18 -13.14 -6.52 -21.31
CA LEU A 18 -12.46 -6.42 -20.01
C LEU A 18 -11.43 -7.54 -19.82
N ALA A 19 -11.80 -8.79 -20.11
CA ALA A 19 -10.89 -9.93 -20.00
C ALA A 19 -9.71 -9.81 -20.97
N TYR A 20 -9.96 -9.30 -22.18
CA TYR A 20 -8.91 -9.03 -23.16
C TYR A 20 -7.91 -7.96 -22.66
N SER A 21 -8.41 -6.86 -22.11
CA SER A 21 -7.57 -5.77 -21.57
C SER A 21 -6.66 -6.25 -20.43
N ILE A 22 -7.21 -7.05 -19.51
CA ILE A 22 -6.44 -7.64 -18.40
C ILE A 22 -5.34 -8.56 -18.93
N ILE A 23 -5.65 -9.45 -19.87
CA ILE A 23 -4.66 -10.37 -20.45
C ILE A 23 -3.57 -9.61 -21.22
N THR A 24 -3.92 -8.60 -22.01
CA THR A 24 -2.93 -7.79 -22.74
C THR A 24 -2.00 -7.02 -21.81
N ASN A 25 -2.52 -6.41 -20.74
CA ASN A 25 -1.69 -5.72 -19.75
C ASN A 25 -0.76 -6.70 -19.01
N LEU A 26 -1.22 -7.91 -18.71
CA LEU A 26 -0.41 -8.96 -18.09
C LEU A 26 0.71 -9.45 -19.02
N GLU A 27 0.42 -9.63 -20.30
CA GLU A 27 1.41 -10.02 -21.31
C GLU A 27 2.49 -8.96 -21.51
N GLU A 28 2.10 -7.68 -21.51
CA GLU A 28 3.05 -6.56 -21.58
C GLU A 28 3.94 -6.48 -20.34
N LEU A 29 3.37 -6.63 -19.14
CA LEU A 29 4.12 -6.60 -17.87
C LEU A 29 5.07 -7.79 -17.73
N LEU A 30 4.68 -8.97 -18.19
CA LEU A 30 5.49 -10.20 -18.08
C LEU A 30 6.42 -10.42 -19.28
N GLN A 31 6.43 -9.51 -20.26
CA GLN A 31 7.11 -9.68 -21.57
C GLN A 31 6.76 -11.00 -22.29
N LEU A 32 5.60 -11.59 -21.98
CA LEU A 32 5.14 -12.85 -22.56
C LEU A 32 4.60 -12.57 -23.96
N ARG A 33 5.42 -12.83 -24.99
CA ARG A 33 4.93 -12.85 -26.37
C ARG A 33 4.16 -14.14 -26.62
N TYR A 34 2.82 -14.07 -26.68
CA TYR A 34 2.07 -15.13 -27.35
C TYR A 34 2.55 -15.25 -28.79
N PRO A 35 2.96 -16.44 -29.27
CA PRO A 35 3.35 -16.60 -30.66
C PRO A 35 2.11 -16.40 -31.54
N VAL A 36 2.05 -15.26 -32.23
CA VAL A 36 1.05 -15.02 -33.28
C VAL A 36 1.56 -15.67 -34.57
N GLY A 37 1.54 -17.00 -34.60
CA GLY A 37 1.95 -17.81 -35.75
C GLY A 37 1.04 -19.03 -35.90
N PRO A 38 0.94 -19.62 -37.10
CA PRO A 38 0.16 -20.84 -37.31
C PRO A 38 0.73 -21.96 -36.44
N LEU A 39 -0.10 -22.47 -35.53
CA LEU A 39 0.21 -23.50 -34.54
C LEU A 39 0.81 -24.74 -35.22
N ALA A 40 2.11 -24.96 -35.05
CA ALA A 40 2.65 -26.31 -35.04
C ALA A 40 2.07 -26.99 -33.79
N ALA A 41 1.41 -28.14 -34.00
CA ALA A 41 0.50 -28.79 -33.07
C ALA A 41 1.16 -29.45 -31.83
N ASN A 42 2.22 -28.87 -31.28
CA ASN A 42 2.88 -29.34 -30.07
C ASN A 42 3.10 -28.16 -29.12
N SER A 43 2.08 -27.84 -28.34
CA SER A 43 2.22 -27.00 -27.15
C SER A 43 1.39 -27.67 -26.06
N GLU A 44 2.06 -28.44 -25.22
CA GLU A 44 1.51 -28.88 -23.94
C GLU A 44 1.02 -27.62 -23.21
N LEU A 45 -0.24 -27.63 -22.80
CA LEU A 45 -0.80 -26.57 -21.97
C LEU A 45 0.05 -26.46 -20.70
N PRO A 46 0.28 -25.24 -20.18
CA PRO A 46 0.94 -25.08 -18.90
C PRO A 46 0.20 -25.92 -17.86
N SER A 47 0.97 -26.61 -17.03
CA SER A 47 0.40 -27.46 -16.00
C SER A 47 -0.44 -26.62 -15.03
N LEU A 48 -1.43 -27.23 -14.40
CA LEU A 48 -2.28 -26.57 -13.40
C LEU A 48 -1.45 -25.94 -12.27
N ASP A 49 -0.29 -26.53 -11.97
CA ASP A 49 0.66 -26.02 -10.98
C ASP A 49 1.33 -24.71 -11.44
N GLU A 50 1.69 -24.59 -12.72
CA GLU A 50 2.27 -23.35 -13.28
C GLU A 50 1.24 -22.20 -13.29
N VAL A 51 -0.03 -22.51 -13.59
CA VAL A 51 -1.12 -21.53 -13.52
C VAL A 51 -1.34 -21.07 -12.08
N TYR A 52 -1.26 -21.98 -11.11
CA TYR A 52 -1.42 -21.64 -9.70
C TYR A 52 -0.29 -20.73 -9.19
N VAL A 53 0.95 -21.01 -9.57
CA VAL A 53 2.11 -20.16 -9.26
C VAL A 53 1.94 -18.76 -9.85
N LEU A 54 1.46 -18.64 -11.09
CA LEU A 54 1.21 -17.34 -11.73
C LEU A 54 0.06 -16.57 -11.05
N ILE A 55 -1.03 -17.23 -10.66
CA ILE A 55 -2.12 -16.58 -9.91
C ILE A 55 -1.60 -16.08 -8.56
N GLN A 56 -0.82 -16.89 -7.85
CA GLN A 56 -0.24 -16.50 -6.56
C GLN A 56 0.73 -15.33 -6.71
N GLN A 57 1.57 -15.33 -7.75
CA GLN A 57 2.45 -14.20 -8.08
C GLN A 57 1.66 -12.95 -8.47
N LEU A 58 0.51 -13.08 -9.14
CA LEU A 58 -0.36 -11.95 -9.50
C LEU A 58 -1.13 -11.39 -8.32
N GLU A 59 -1.59 -12.22 -7.39
CA GLU A 59 -2.15 -11.75 -6.12
C GLU A 59 -1.09 -10.95 -5.35
N ILE A 60 0.13 -11.48 -5.25
CA ILE A 60 1.28 -10.78 -4.64
C ILE A 60 1.58 -9.47 -5.38
N LEU A 61 1.66 -9.46 -6.71
CA LEU A 61 1.92 -8.23 -7.49
C LEU A 61 0.79 -7.21 -7.37
N SER A 62 -0.48 -7.64 -7.33
CA SER A 62 -1.63 -6.77 -7.10
C SER A 62 -1.69 -6.22 -5.67
N GLU A 63 -1.07 -6.94 -4.72
CA GLU A 63 -0.93 -6.53 -3.34
C GLU A 63 0.27 -5.59 -3.13
N ILE A 64 1.30 -5.73 -3.98
CA ILE A 64 2.53 -4.92 -4.01
C ILE A 64 2.31 -3.58 -4.71
N TYR A 65 1.50 -3.53 -5.78
CA TYR A 65 1.31 -2.31 -6.58
C TYR A 65 0.22 -1.39 -5.99
N ASP A 66 0.69 -0.38 -5.26
CA ASP A 66 0.01 0.87 -4.90
C ASP A 66 -1.38 0.70 -4.24
N ARG A 67 -1.38 0.53 -2.92
CA ARG A 67 -2.64 0.50 -2.14
C ARG A 67 -3.16 1.93 -1.96
N GLU A 68 -4.05 2.36 -2.86
CA GLU A 68 -4.91 3.52 -2.59
C GLU A 68 -6.08 3.11 -1.69
N THR A 69 -6.17 3.73 -0.51
CA THR A 69 -7.29 3.55 0.41
C THR A 69 -8.05 4.85 0.57
N ILE A 70 -9.33 4.83 0.19
CA ILE A 70 -10.24 5.97 0.37
C ILE A 70 -11.00 5.81 1.69
N VAL A 71 -10.84 6.79 2.58
CA VAL A 71 -11.58 6.86 3.84
C VAL A 71 -12.64 7.94 3.76
N TYR A 72 -13.90 7.53 3.91
CA TYR A 72 -15.04 8.44 3.98
C TYR A 72 -15.22 8.99 5.39
N GLY A 73 -15.49 10.29 5.50
CA GLY A 73 -15.51 10.98 6.79
C GLY A 73 -16.56 10.49 7.81
N GLU A 74 -17.64 9.84 7.36
CA GLU A 74 -18.75 9.48 8.25
C GLU A 74 -18.63 8.09 8.89
N SER A 75 -17.74 7.23 8.40
CA SER A 75 -17.57 5.88 8.94
C SER A 75 -16.68 5.86 10.18
N THR A 76 -17.05 5.10 11.21
CA THR A 76 -16.09 4.67 12.25
C THR A 76 -15.33 3.49 11.70
N GLN A 77 -14.32 3.75 10.88
CA GLN A 77 -13.46 2.70 10.36
C GLN A 77 -12.04 2.89 10.88
N THR A 78 -11.45 1.80 11.32
CA THR A 78 -10.01 1.68 11.54
C THR A 78 -9.50 0.71 10.50
N ILE A 79 -8.50 1.11 9.74
CA ILE A 79 -7.86 0.30 8.71
C ILE A 79 -6.44 0.06 9.18
N CYS A 80 -6.03 -1.19 9.29
CA CYS A 80 -4.67 -1.58 9.59
C CYS A 80 -4.06 -2.16 8.31
N ILE A 81 -2.91 -1.64 7.90
CA ILE A 81 -2.16 -2.05 6.73
C ILE A 81 -0.80 -2.51 7.23
N GLU A 82 -0.47 -3.75 6.94
CA GLU A 82 0.87 -4.29 7.13
C GLU A 82 1.52 -4.41 5.75
N THR A 83 2.69 -3.82 5.58
CA THR A 83 3.46 -3.94 4.33
C THR A 83 4.24 -5.24 4.35
N TYR A 84 4.81 -5.65 3.21
CA TYR A 84 5.92 -6.58 3.23
C TYR A 84 7.19 -5.89 3.74
N SER A 85 8.25 -6.67 3.98
CA SER A 85 9.55 -6.17 4.42
C SER A 85 10.17 -5.24 3.38
N VAL A 86 10.25 -3.94 3.69
CA VAL A 86 10.82 -2.90 2.82
C VAL A 86 11.77 -2.00 3.61
N ASN A 87 12.72 -1.36 2.93
CA ASN A 87 13.60 -0.38 3.58
C ASN A 87 12.89 0.96 3.73
N THR A 88 12.18 1.36 2.69
CA THR A 88 11.54 2.67 2.58
C THR A 88 10.09 2.52 2.11
N ALA A 89 9.22 3.41 2.57
CA ALA A 89 7.85 3.52 2.11
C ALA A 89 7.46 4.99 1.98
N THR A 90 6.85 5.37 0.87
CA THR A 90 6.25 6.70 0.70
C THR A 90 4.78 6.65 1.04
N VAL A 91 4.34 7.56 1.91
CA VAL A 91 2.94 7.70 2.29
C VAL A 91 2.44 9.08 1.88
N GLY A 92 1.43 9.10 1.01
CA GLY A 92 0.68 10.26 0.58
C GLY A 92 -0.66 10.33 1.29
N ILE A 93 -1.05 11.52 1.76
CA ILE A 93 -2.37 11.78 2.34
C ILE A 93 -2.91 13.03 1.69
N SER A 94 -4.07 12.92 1.05
CA SER A 94 -4.80 14.05 0.52
C SER A 94 -6.18 14.18 1.17
N SER A 95 -6.73 15.39 1.18
CA SER A 95 -8.05 15.66 1.73
C SER A 95 -8.83 16.61 0.82
N GLY A 96 -10.10 16.25 0.60
CA GLY A 96 -11.06 17.01 -0.19
C GLY A 96 -12.44 17.02 0.44
N VAL A 97 -13.38 17.70 -0.23
CA VAL A 97 -14.79 17.74 0.18
C VAL A 97 -15.62 17.29 -1.01
N ASN A 98 -16.49 16.30 -0.79
CA ASN A 98 -17.54 15.96 -1.72
C ASN A 98 -18.68 16.98 -1.56
N HIS A 99 -18.77 17.94 -2.48
CA HIS A 99 -19.80 18.99 -2.39
C HIS A 99 -21.23 18.45 -2.49
N SER A 100 -21.45 17.35 -3.21
CA SER A 100 -22.77 16.74 -3.36
C SER A 100 -23.26 16.08 -2.08
N LEU A 101 -22.34 15.45 -1.33
CA LEU A 101 -22.66 14.74 -0.09
C LEU A 101 -22.35 15.55 1.17
N THR A 102 -21.71 16.72 1.03
CA THR A 102 -21.21 17.53 2.15
C THR A 102 -20.29 16.76 3.11
N THR A 103 -19.59 15.73 2.60
CA THR A 103 -18.68 14.89 3.37
C THR A 103 -17.23 15.17 3.00
N ALA A 104 -16.31 14.99 3.94
CA ALA A 104 -14.90 15.00 3.62
C ALA A 104 -14.48 13.64 3.03
N ILE A 105 -13.56 13.72 2.08
CA ILE A 105 -12.90 12.57 1.45
C ILE A 105 -11.43 12.66 1.83
N HIS A 106 -10.89 11.55 2.34
CA HIS A 106 -9.47 11.38 2.57
C HIS A 106 -8.97 10.27 1.64
N SER A 107 -7.95 10.54 0.83
CA SER A 107 -7.22 9.50 0.11
C SER A 107 -5.86 9.31 0.78
N VAL A 108 -5.53 8.05 1.06
CA VAL A 108 -4.24 7.64 1.58
C VAL A 108 -3.62 6.72 0.55
N GLU A 109 -2.47 7.13 0.03
CA GLU A 109 -1.68 6.41 -0.97
C GLU A 109 -0.42 5.90 -0.27
N ILE A 110 -0.09 4.62 -0.45
CA ILE A 110 1.11 4.02 0.12
C ILE A 110 1.86 3.33 -1.02
N SER A 111 3.02 3.89 -1.35
CA SER A 111 3.90 3.37 -2.38
C SER A 111 5.16 2.80 -1.71
N LEU A 112 5.50 1.58 -2.06
CA LEU A 112 6.60 0.83 -1.46
C LEU A 112 7.76 0.79 -2.46
N GLU A 113 8.95 1.20 -2.03
CA GLU A 113 10.13 1.20 -2.88
C GLU A 113 10.87 -0.12 -2.66
N ASP A 114 10.90 -0.94 -3.70
CA ASP A 114 11.52 -2.26 -3.63
C ASP A 114 13.04 -2.14 -3.83
N ILE A 115 13.80 -2.86 -3.00
CA ILE A 115 15.27 -2.73 -2.94
C ILE A 115 15.93 -3.34 -4.18
N ASN A 116 15.21 -4.16 -4.94
CA ASN A 116 15.79 -5.02 -5.95
C ASN A 116 14.99 -5.00 -7.25
N HIS A 117 15.31 -4.09 -8.18
CA HIS A 117 15.18 -4.41 -9.61
C HIS A 117 16.04 -3.60 -10.58
N GLU A 118 17.07 -2.89 -10.11
CA GLU A 118 18.21 -2.59 -11.00
C GLU A 118 19.06 -3.86 -11.14
N ILE A 119 18.52 -4.87 -11.83
CA ILE A 119 19.35 -5.93 -12.40
C ILE A 119 20.33 -5.19 -13.31
N PRO A 120 21.65 -5.20 -13.04
CA PRO A 120 22.61 -4.59 -13.94
C PRO A 120 22.58 -5.42 -15.23
N ASN A 121 21.76 -4.96 -16.18
CA ASN A 121 21.76 -5.44 -17.54
C ASN A 121 23.04 -4.92 -18.18
N GLU A 122 24.17 -5.60 -17.96
CA GLU A 122 25.26 -5.67 -18.92
C GLU A 122 26.30 -6.70 -18.46
N GLY A 123 26.43 -7.76 -19.25
CA GLY A 123 27.20 -8.95 -18.92
C GLY A 123 28.64 -8.65 -18.57
N PHE A 124 29.04 -8.94 -17.33
CA PHE A 124 30.44 -8.96 -16.94
C PHE A 124 30.78 -10.18 -16.06
N ILE A 125 31.60 -11.00 -16.71
CA ILE A 125 32.57 -12.01 -16.29
C ILE A 125 32.92 -12.00 -14.79
N TYR A 126 32.74 -13.18 -14.18
CA TYR A 126 33.19 -13.62 -12.87
C TYR A 126 34.58 -13.07 -12.48
N SER A 127 34.64 -12.31 -11.39
CA SER A 127 35.87 -12.14 -10.60
C SER A 127 35.54 -12.37 -9.12
N GLU A 128 36.33 -13.25 -8.51
CA GLU A 128 36.20 -13.81 -7.17
C GLU A 128 36.61 -12.78 -6.09
N GLU A 129 35.77 -11.79 -5.82
CA GLU A 129 35.85 -11.00 -4.58
C GLU A 129 34.47 -11.00 -3.89
N GLN A 130 34.08 -12.20 -3.44
CA GLN A 130 32.93 -12.45 -2.57
C GLN A 130 33.39 -12.42 -1.11
N GLU A 131 33.23 -11.30 -0.40
CA GLU A 131 33.16 -11.33 1.07
C GLU A 131 32.43 -10.14 1.74
N SER A 132 31.89 -9.19 0.98
CA SER A 132 31.08 -8.08 1.53
C SER A 132 29.56 -8.21 1.23
N ILE A 133 29.03 -9.44 1.14
CA ILE A 133 27.61 -9.70 0.81
C ILE A 133 26.70 -9.82 2.06
N GLN A 134 27.22 -9.75 3.29
CA GLN A 134 26.44 -10.17 4.48
C GLN A 134 26.07 -9.06 5.47
N GLN A 135 25.63 -7.92 4.98
CA GLN A 135 24.66 -7.12 5.74
C GLN A 135 23.42 -6.92 4.88
N MET A 136 22.73 -8.02 4.55
CA MET A 136 21.29 -7.96 4.34
C MET A 136 20.70 -7.46 5.66
N GLN A 137 20.53 -6.14 5.78
CA GLN A 137 19.69 -5.58 6.82
C GLN A 137 18.32 -6.23 6.64
N TYR A 138 17.89 -7.01 7.63
CA TYR A 138 16.57 -7.61 7.64
C TYR A 138 15.56 -6.47 7.68
N SER A 139 15.03 -6.09 6.52
CA SER A 139 13.94 -5.14 6.44
C SER A 139 12.73 -5.71 7.18
N GLN A 140 12.11 -4.90 8.01
CA GLN A 140 10.91 -5.27 8.74
C GLN A 140 9.68 -4.72 7.97
N PRO A 141 8.50 -5.32 8.15
CA PRO A 141 7.29 -4.73 7.60
C PRO A 141 6.91 -3.44 8.35
N PHE A 142 6.31 -2.48 7.65
CA PHE A 142 5.66 -1.33 8.28
C PHE A 142 4.22 -1.67 8.66
N THR A 143 3.83 -1.35 9.90
CA THR A 143 2.42 -1.36 10.32
C THR A 143 1.88 0.06 10.30
N ILE A 144 0.94 0.34 9.40
CA ILE A 144 0.30 1.66 9.20
C ILE A 144 -1.17 1.53 9.59
N VAL A 145 -1.61 2.35 10.54
CA VAL A 145 -3.01 2.39 10.98
C VAL A 145 -3.66 3.72 10.57
N ILE A 146 -4.77 3.63 9.85
CA ILE A 146 -5.64 4.75 9.52
C ILE A 146 -6.85 4.72 10.46
N TYR A 147 -6.93 5.69 11.36
CA TYR A 147 -7.96 5.79 12.39
C TYR A 147 -8.88 6.99 12.14
N ASN A 148 -10.15 6.74 11.79
CA ASN A 148 -11.14 7.81 11.68
C ASN A 148 -11.63 8.24 13.09
N ALA A 149 -11.22 9.44 13.52
CA ALA A 149 -11.54 9.95 14.85
C ALA A 149 -13.01 10.38 15.02
N ARG A 150 -13.72 10.69 13.93
CA ARG A 150 -15.04 11.33 13.93
C ARG A 150 -15.12 12.49 14.94
N ARG A 151 -14.14 13.40 14.89
CA ARG A 151 -13.85 14.51 15.82
C ARG A 151 -13.00 14.12 17.03
N VAL A 152 -11.82 14.74 17.13
CA VAL A 152 -10.87 14.55 18.25
C VAL A 152 -11.36 15.14 19.58
N ALA A 153 -12.29 16.08 19.56
CA ALA A 153 -12.85 16.70 20.77
C ALA A 153 -13.82 15.78 21.55
N ARG A 154 -14.08 14.56 21.06
CA ARG A 154 -14.93 13.60 21.77
C ARG A 154 -14.18 13.05 22.99
N PRO A 155 -14.80 12.98 24.19
CA PRO A 155 -14.13 12.45 25.38
C PRO A 155 -13.61 11.01 25.23
N SER A 156 -14.28 10.20 24.39
CA SER A 156 -13.88 8.82 24.13
C SER A 156 -12.69 8.68 23.16
N PHE A 157 -12.27 9.77 22.50
CA PHE A 157 -11.25 9.70 21.45
C PHE A 157 -9.93 9.16 21.97
N ILE A 158 -9.38 9.72 23.05
CA ILE A 158 -8.08 9.29 23.60
C ILE A 158 -8.11 7.82 24.08
N PRO A 159 -9.09 7.38 24.91
CA PRO A 159 -9.17 5.97 25.30
C PRO A 159 -9.28 5.02 24.12
N SER A 160 -10.10 5.36 23.11
CA SER A 160 -10.24 4.54 21.91
C SER A 160 -8.95 4.52 21.07
N LEU A 161 -8.24 5.65 20.97
CA LEU A 161 -6.97 5.72 20.26
C LEU A 161 -5.90 4.87 20.95
N GLN A 162 -5.79 4.94 22.28
CA GLN A 162 -4.86 4.13 23.05
C GLN A 162 -5.16 2.63 22.93
N GLN A 163 -6.44 2.26 22.90
CA GLN A 163 -6.85 0.88 22.65
C GLN A 163 -6.42 0.43 21.24
N THR A 164 -6.63 1.25 20.22
CA THR A 164 -6.18 0.98 18.84
C THR A 164 -4.65 0.82 18.77
N ILE A 165 -3.89 1.72 19.40
CA ILE A 165 -2.43 1.64 19.46
C ILE A 165 -1.98 0.35 20.16
N SER A 166 -2.62 -0.01 21.27
CA SER A 166 -2.28 -1.23 22.01
C SER A 166 -2.59 -2.50 21.23
N LEU A 167 -3.66 -2.47 20.42
CA LEU A 167 -4.09 -3.62 19.62
C LEU A 167 -3.20 -3.86 18.40
N TYR A 168 -2.86 -2.79 17.67
CA TYR A 168 -2.15 -2.90 16.38
C TYR A 168 -0.66 -2.56 16.47
N ASN A 169 -0.19 -1.92 17.55
CA ASN A 169 1.18 -1.43 17.73
C ASN A 169 1.77 -0.76 16.45
N PRO A 170 1.08 0.25 15.88
CA PRO A 170 1.46 0.77 14.57
C PRO A 170 2.77 1.54 14.57
N HIS A 171 3.58 1.38 13.53
CA HIS A 171 4.72 2.26 13.25
C HIS A 171 4.28 3.65 12.81
N VAL A 172 3.18 3.73 12.06
CA VAL A 172 2.60 5.00 11.59
C VAL A 172 1.11 5.03 11.87
N LEU A 173 0.65 6.16 12.41
CA LEU A 173 -0.74 6.40 12.77
C LEU A 173 -1.24 7.63 12.01
N ILE A 174 -2.23 7.41 11.14
CA ILE A 174 -2.90 8.45 10.36
C ILE A 174 -4.29 8.63 10.96
N ILE A 175 -4.54 9.78 11.57
CA ILE A 175 -5.81 10.10 12.20
C ILE A 175 -6.61 10.99 11.26
N THR A 176 -7.72 10.51 10.71
CA THR A 176 -8.61 11.29 9.83
C THR A 176 -9.81 11.85 10.59
N GLU A 177 -10.56 12.76 9.96
CA GLU A 177 -11.73 13.42 10.54
C GLU A 177 -11.46 14.07 11.90
N THR A 178 -10.31 14.74 12.00
CA THR A 178 -9.92 15.38 13.26
C THR A 178 -10.86 16.54 13.59
N ARG A 179 -11.34 17.25 12.56
CA ARG A 179 -12.23 18.43 12.61
C ARG A 179 -11.68 19.58 13.46
N SER A 180 -10.41 19.53 13.80
CA SER A 180 -9.70 20.51 14.60
C SER A 180 -8.20 20.37 14.35
N ILE A 181 -7.50 21.49 14.29
CA ILE A 181 -6.03 21.52 14.40
C ILE A 181 -5.57 21.48 15.86
N MET A 182 -6.46 21.83 16.79
CA MET A 182 -6.19 21.82 18.22
C MET A 182 -6.38 20.42 18.79
N GLY A 183 -5.56 20.07 19.78
CA GLY A 183 -5.61 18.78 20.48
C GLY A 183 -4.48 17.82 20.13
N GLN A 184 -3.56 18.20 19.23
CA GLN A 184 -2.36 17.42 18.90
C GLN A 184 -1.49 17.20 20.15
N HIS A 185 -1.28 18.24 20.96
CA HIS A 185 -0.56 18.14 22.24
C HIS A 185 -1.18 17.08 23.17
N ASN A 186 -2.51 17.01 23.24
CA ASN A 186 -3.21 16.04 24.07
C ASN A 186 -2.97 14.61 23.58
N VAL A 187 -2.85 14.38 22.26
CA VAL A 187 -2.47 13.06 21.74
C VAL A 187 -1.04 12.70 22.11
N ILE A 188 -0.09 13.63 21.93
CA ILE A 188 1.34 13.41 22.26
C ILE A 188 1.51 13.10 23.75
N GLU A 189 0.82 13.83 24.63
CA GLU A 189 0.83 13.59 26.08
C GLU A 189 0.35 12.18 26.47
N HIS A 190 -0.59 11.60 25.71
CA HIS A 190 -1.17 10.29 25.98
C HIS A 190 -0.53 9.14 25.17
N CYS A 191 0.35 9.46 24.22
CA CYS A 191 1.00 8.53 23.29
C CYS A 191 2.51 8.84 23.21
N PRO A 192 3.29 8.62 24.29
CA PRO A 192 4.64 9.19 24.44
C PRO A 192 5.69 8.67 23.45
N ASN A 193 5.44 7.53 22.81
CA ASN A 193 6.34 6.97 21.79
C ASN A 193 6.07 7.56 20.39
N TYR A 194 4.96 8.26 20.22
CA TYR A 194 4.56 8.82 18.94
C TYR A 194 4.98 10.28 18.84
N GLU A 195 5.78 10.57 17.83
CA GLU A 195 6.13 11.93 17.45
C GLU A 195 5.13 12.44 16.41
N TYR A 196 4.74 13.70 16.57
CA TYR A 196 3.85 14.36 15.63
C TYR A 196 4.65 14.82 14.40
N VAL A 197 4.23 14.36 13.23
CA VAL A 197 4.90 14.66 11.96
C VAL A 197 4.26 15.89 11.32
N GLN A 198 2.98 15.80 10.96
CA GLN A 198 2.30 16.86 10.20
C GLN A 198 0.77 16.75 10.29
N SER A 199 0.06 17.84 9.97
CA SER A 199 -1.40 17.84 9.85
C SER A 199 -1.91 18.55 8.60
N LEU A 200 -3.04 18.06 8.09
CA LEU A 200 -3.94 18.78 7.21
C LEU A 200 -5.03 19.44 8.04
N ALA A 201 -5.19 20.75 7.86
CA ALA A 201 -6.27 21.49 8.49
C ALA A 201 -7.63 21.03 7.92
N PRO A 202 -8.69 20.98 8.75
CA PRO A 202 -10.03 20.69 8.25
C PRO A 202 -10.56 21.81 7.34
N PHE A 203 -11.47 21.45 6.43
CA PHE A 203 -12.24 22.41 5.63
C PHE A 203 -13.45 22.87 6.44
N GLY A 204 -13.28 23.93 7.24
CA GLY A 204 -14.29 24.35 8.21
C GLY A 204 -14.46 23.29 9.28
N TYR A 205 -15.61 22.59 9.28
CA TYR A 205 -15.93 21.53 10.25
C TYR A 205 -15.77 20.11 9.68
N LEU A 206 -15.24 19.97 8.46
CA LEU A 206 -15.14 18.69 7.74
C LEU A 206 -13.68 18.25 7.59
N GLY A 207 -13.43 16.96 7.79
CA GLY A 207 -12.13 16.34 7.55
C GLY A 207 -11.06 16.77 8.55
N GLY A 208 -9.87 17.08 8.01
CA GLY A 208 -8.63 17.24 8.77
C GLY A 208 -7.96 15.90 9.04
N SER A 209 -6.63 15.89 8.99
CA SER A 209 -5.83 14.68 9.20
C SER A 209 -4.59 14.99 10.02
N TRP A 210 -4.20 14.10 10.93
CA TRP A 210 -2.94 14.15 11.66
C TRP A 210 -2.10 12.91 11.35
N VAL A 211 -0.79 13.09 11.28
CA VAL A 211 0.18 12.01 11.07
C VAL A 211 1.10 11.95 12.27
N LEU A 212 1.20 10.75 12.85
CA LEU A 212 2.10 10.45 13.95
C LEU A 212 2.93 9.22 13.60
N CYS A 213 4.19 9.21 14.02
CA CYS A 213 5.12 8.11 13.80
C CYS A 213 5.69 7.64 15.13
N ASP A 214 5.80 6.33 15.32
CA ASP A 214 6.49 5.78 16.49
C ASP A 214 8.00 5.93 16.30
N ALA A 215 8.58 6.88 17.03
CA ALA A 215 9.99 7.27 16.87
C ALA A 215 10.98 6.16 17.24
N ARG A 216 10.51 5.08 17.86
CA ARG A 216 11.33 3.90 18.17
C ARG A 216 11.62 3.06 16.93
N TYR A 217 10.71 3.02 15.97
CA TYR A 217 10.78 2.12 14.82
C TYR A 217 11.08 2.84 13.52
N VAL A 218 10.59 4.06 13.35
CA VAL A 218 10.63 4.74 12.05
C VAL A 218 11.02 6.20 12.17
N THR A 219 11.71 6.69 11.14
CA THR A 219 11.94 8.11 10.87
C THR A 219 11.12 8.53 9.66
N ALA A 220 10.43 9.66 9.77
CA ALA A 220 9.62 10.21 8.68
C ALA A 220 10.28 11.46 8.10
N ARG A 221 10.54 11.45 6.79
CA ARG A 221 11.10 12.57 6.04
C ARG A 221 10.03 13.21 5.16
N MET A 222 9.71 14.47 5.44
CA MET A 222 8.71 15.20 4.67
C MET A 222 9.14 15.41 3.21
N LEU A 223 8.28 15.02 2.27
CA LEU A 223 8.51 15.19 0.83
C LEU A 223 7.72 16.39 0.29
N THR A 224 6.41 16.42 0.52
CA THR A 224 5.52 17.49 0.06
C THR A 224 4.57 17.93 1.16
N ILE A 225 4.37 19.24 1.30
CA ILE A 225 3.35 19.81 2.18
C ILE A 225 2.60 20.90 1.43
N THR A 226 1.29 20.68 1.27
CA THR A 226 0.37 21.70 0.76
C THR A 226 -0.82 21.84 1.71
N ARG A 227 -1.74 22.73 1.38
CA ARG A 227 -2.99 22.88 2.14
C ARG A 227 -3.91 21.65 2.07
N LYS A 228 -3.76 20.81 1.04
CA LYS A 228 -4.67 19.69 0.75
C LYS A 228 -3.99 18.34 0.75
N GLN A 229 -2.66 18.30 0.79
CA GLN A 229 -1.87 17.09 0.64
C GLN A 229 -0.61 17.15 1.49
N ILE A 230 -0.26 16.02 2.07
CA ILE A 230 1.01 15.74 2.72
C ILE A 230 1.58 14.50 2.05
N SER A 231 2.88 14.46 1.79
CA SER A 231 3.58 13.20 1.55
C SER A 231 4.88 13.15 2.34
N PHE A 232 5.22 11.97 2.82
CA PHE A 232 6.44 11.71 3.57
C PHE A 232 6.97 10.32 3.25
N GLU A 233 8.28 10.20 3.30
CA GLU A 233 9.01 8.95 3.22
C GLU A 233 9.24 8.41 4.63
N LEU A 234 9.11 7.11 4.78
CA LEU A 234 9.36 6.37 6.00
C LEU A 234 10.61 5.54 5.81
N GLU A 235 11.49 5.57 6.80
CA GLU A 235 12.67 4.72 6.88
C GLU A 235 12.70 4.03 8.25
N HIS A 236 13.18 2.79 8.31
CA HIS A 236 13.40 2.13 9.59
C HIS A 236 14.57 2.77 10.35
N ARG A 237 14.36 2.99 11.65
CA ARG A 237 15.41 3.48 12.54
C ARG A 237 16.36 2.33 12.87
N THR A 238 17.63 2.48 12.52
CA THR A 238 18.70 1.50 12.79
C THR A 238 19.36 1.71 14.15
#